data_AF-A0A7C9D6C4-F1
#
_entry.id   AF-A0A7C9D6C4-F1
#
_cell.length_a   1.000
_cell.length_b   1.000
_cell.length_c   1.000
_cell.angle_alpha   90.00
_cell.angle_beta   90.00
_cell.angle_gamma   90.00
#
_symmetry.space_group_name_H-M   'P 1'
#
loop_
_entity.id
_entity.type
_entity.pdbx_description
1 polymer ?
#
loop_
_entity_poly.entity_id
_entity_poly.type
_entity_poly.pdbx_seq_one_letter_code
_entity_poly.pdbx_strand_id
1 'polypeptide(L)'
;SCLSCSQISLSVSFFFSPSSKSALTRTRTRLDAIKRKRNAMQKFLKKDMADLMKNNLDHNAYGRAEGLYIELNLSSCYDYVEECCKCVAPHLKTMHEQRECPEECKVAVSSLIYAAARFADLPDLRDLRNQFQDKYGDTLEPYVSKEV
;
A
#
# COMPACT_ATOMS: atom_id res chain seq x y z
N SER A 1 -16.66 -3.50 40.95
CA SER A 1 -16.70 -2.95 39.58
C SER A 1 -15.35 -2.32 39.30
N CYS A 2 -14.47 -3.03 38.60
CA CYS A 2 -13.08 -2.61 38.41
C CYS A 2 -13.01 -1.42 37.43
N LEU A 3 -12.39 -0.31 37.85
CA LEU A 3 -12.09 0.85 37.01
C LEU A 3 -11.25 0.49 35.77
N SER A 4 -10.57 -0.65 35.77
CA SER A 4 -9.82 -1.17 34.61
C SER A 4 -10.71 -1.58 33.44
N CYS A 5 -11.97 -1.98 33.66
CA CYS A 5 -12.84 -2.41 32.57
C CYS A 5 -13.40 -1.22 31.78
N SER A 6 -13.60 -0.07 32.45
CA SER A 6 -14.05 1.17 31.82
C SER A 6 -12.92 1.91 31.07
N GLN A 7 -11.67 1.82 31.55
CA GLN A 7 -10.52 2.37 30.83
C GLN A 7 -10.16 1.58 29.55
N ILE A 8 -10.41 0.26 29.53
CA ILE A 8 -10.22 -0.56 28.32
C ILE A 8 -11.32 -0.26 27.28
N SER A 9 -12.56 0.01 27.72
CA SER A 9 -13.64 0.40 26.79
C SER A 9 -13.41 1.78 26.15
N LEU A 10 -12.77 2.71 26.87
CA LEU A 10 -12.47 4.07 26.38
C LEU A 10 -11.30 4.12 25.39
N SER A 11 -10.38 3.14 25.43
CA SER A 11 -9.25 3.04 24.49
C SER A 11 -9.64 2.43 23.14
N VAL A 12 -10.68 1.59 23.09
CA VAL A 12 -11.18 0.99 21.83
C VAL A 12 -12.04 1.98 21.03
N SER A 13 -12.69 2.93 21.70
CA SER A 13 -13.68 3.85 21.11
C SER A 13 -13.07 5.10 20.45
N PHE A 14 -11.80 5.41 20.71
CA PHE A 14 -11.20 6.69 20.30
C PHE A 14 -10.49 6.66 18.95
N PHE A 15 -10.16 5.49 18.39
CA PHE A 15 -9.04 5.44 17.43
C PHE A 15 -9.41 5.26 15.94
N PHE A 16 -10.59 4.75 15.60
CA PHE A 16 -10.91 4.42 14.20
C PHE A 16 -11.95 5.38 13.59
N SER A 17 -11.69 6.67 13.73
CA SER A 17 -12.51 7.80 13.27
C SER A 17 -12.31 8.06 11.74
N PRO A 18 -13.12 8.88 11.03
CA PRO A 18 -12.97 9.38 9.64
C PRO A 18 -11.57 9.54 9.02
N SER A 19 -10.52 9.61 9.84
CA SER A 19 -9.12 9.60 9.45
C SER A 19 -8.75 8.39 8.58
N SER A 20 -9.19 7.16 8.88
CA SER A 20 -8.83 5.95 8.09
C SER A 20 -9.36 6.04 6.65
N LYS A 21 -10.64 6.38 6.51
CA LYS A 21 -11.30 6.60 5.21
C LYS A 21 -10.63 7.75 4.46
N SER A 22 -10.32 8.84 5.15
CA SER A 22 -9.61 9.97 4.54
C SER A 22 -8.20 9.60 4.08
N ALA A 23 -7.45 8.82 4.88
CA ALA A 23 -6.10 8.39 4.58
C ALA A 23 -6.09 7.42 3.38
N LEU A 24 -7.05 6.51 3.29
CA LEU A 24 -7.23 5.64 2.11
C LEU A 24 -7.54 6.46 0.85
N THR A 25 -8.42 7.46 0.95
CA THR A 25 -8.72 8.35 -0.18
C THR A 25 -7.48 9.13 -0.63
N ARG A 26 -6.75 9.76 0.31
CA ARG A 26 -5.51 10.50 -0.01
C ARG A 26 -4.45 9.57 -0.61
N THR A 27 -4.27 8.37 -0.05
CA THR A 27 -3.36 7.35 -0.58
C THR A 27 -3.69 7.02 -2.04
N ARG A 28 -4.96 6.76 -2.36
CA ARG A 28 -5.39 6.49 -3.74
C ARG A 28 -5.15 7.65 -4.68
N THR A 29 -5.45 8.89 -4.27
CA THR A 29 -5.17 10.08 -5.09
C THR A 29 -3.67 10.21 -5.40
N ARG A 30 -2.80 9.90 -4.43
CA ARG A 30 -1.35 9.91 -4.64
C ARG A 30 -0.89 8.75 -5.55
N LEU A 31 -1.44 7.55 -5.35
CA LEU A 31 -1.20 6.39 -6.22
C LEU A 31 -1.54 6.71 -7.68
N ASP A 32 -2.68 7.35 -7.94
CA ASP A 32 -3.06 7.75 -9.29
C ASP A 32 -2.00 8.66 -9.94
N ALA A 33 -1.49 9.65 -9.20
CA ALA A 33 -0.47 10.55 -9.70
C ALA A 33 0.87 9.82 -9.97
N ILE A 34 1.28 8.95 -9.04
CA ILE A 34 2.51 8.13 -9.18
C ILE A 34 2.39 7.21 -10.41
N LYS A 35 1.26 6.51 -10.54
CA LYS A 35 1.00 5.60 -11.67
C LYS A 35 0.99 6.32 -13.01
N ARG A 36 0.40 7.51 -13.09
CA ARG A 36 0.45 8.34 -14.32
C ARG A 36 1.89 8.70 -14.69
N LYS A 37 2.69 9.14 -13.72
CA LYS A 37 4.12 9.47 -13.93
C LYS A 37 4.90 8.25 -14.42
N ARG A 38 4.74 7.10 -13.76
CA ARG A 38 5.42 5.85 -14.16
C ARG A 38 4.97 5.36 -15.54
N ASN A 39 3.68 5.43 -15.84
CA ASN A 39 3.16 5.05 -17.16
C ASN A 39 3.76 5.91 -18.29
N ALA A 40 3.93 7.22 -18.05
CA ALA A 40 4.61 8.11 -18.99
C ALA A 40 6.07 7.69 -19.19
N MET A 41 6.79 7.37 -18.10
CA MET A 41 8.18 6.90 -18.17
C MET A 41 8.30 5.56 -18.92
N GLN A 42 7.41 4.61 -18.66
CA GLN A 42 7.39 3.32 -19.37
C GLN A 42 7.16 3.50 -20.87
N LYS A 43 6.24 4.40 -21.27
CA LYS A 43 6.01 4.73 -22.68
C LYS A 43 7.24 5.37 -23.33
N PHE A 44 7.89 6.30 -22.62
CA PHE A 44 9.13 6.92 -23.07
C PHE A 44 10.24 5.87 -23.27
N LEU A 45 10.49 5.03 -22.27
CA LEU A 45 11.52 3.99 -22.34
C LEU A 45 11.26 2.98 -23.46
N LYS A 46 10.00 2.55 -23.65
CA LYS A 46 9.62 1.66 -24.76
C LYS A 46 9.90 2.28 -26.12
N LYS A 47 9.56 3.56 -26.30
CA LYS A 47 9.83 4.28 -27.54
C LYS A 47 11.33 4.45 -27.78
N ASP A 48 12.05 4.92 -26.79
CA ASP A 48 13.50 5.16 -26.89
C ASP A 48 14.27 3.85 -27.16
N MET A 49 13.89 2.76 -26.51
CA MET A 49 14.43 1.43 -26.78
C MET A 49 14.18 1.01 -28.25
N ALA A 50 12.98 1.22 -28.78
CA ALA A 50 12.67 0.91 -30.19
C ALA A 50 13.47 1.79 -31.16
N ASP A 51 13.65 3.08 -30.84
CA ASP A 51 14.44 4.02 -31.63
C ASP A 51 15.93 3.61 -31.63
N LEU A 52 16.49 3.18 -30.49
CA LEU A 52 17.87 2.68 -30.39
C LEU A 52 18.08 1.41 -31.22
N MET A 53 17.15 0.44 -31.14
CA MET A 53 17.22 -0.78 -31.95
C MET A 53 17.19 -0.47 -33.45
N LYS A 54 16.34 0.48 -33.88
CA LYS A 54 16.27 0.91 -35.28
C LYS A 54 17.59 1.51 -35.79
N ASN A 55 18.39 2.09 -34.90
CA ASN A 55 19.69 2.68 -35.21
C ASN A 55 20.87 1.72 -34.96
N ASN A 56 20.62 0.42 -34.74
CA ASN A 56 21.62 -0.61 -34.44
C ASN A 56 22.45 -0.30 -33.16
N LEU A 57 21.84 0.40 -32.19
CA LEU A 57 22.45 0.73 -30.90
C LEU A 57 22.00 -0.25 -29.81
N ASP A 58 22.16 -1.56 -30.06
CA ASP A 58 21.56 -2.62 -29.24
C ASP A 58 22.05 -2.63 -27.79
N HIS A 59 23.32 -2.33 -27.54
CA HIS A 59 23.85 -2.23 -26.18
C HIS A 59 23.16 -1.11 -25.38
N ASN A 60 22.87 0.03 -26.01
CA ASN A 60 22.12 1.11 -25.37
C ASN A 60 20.65 0.72 -25.16
N ALA A 61 20.05 0.02 -26.12
CA ALA A 61 18.68 -0.49 -26.01
C ALA A 61 18.54 -1.46 -24.83
N TYR A 62 19.53 -2.34 -24.62
CA TYR A 62 19.58 -3.24 -23.46
C TYR A 62 19.57 -2.48 -22.13
N GLY A 63 20.37 -1.40 -22.01
CA GLY A 63 20.33 -0.53 -20.83
C GLY A 63 18.96 0.13 -20.60
N ARG A 64 18.22 0.47 -21.66
CA ARG A 64 16.84 0.98 -21.54
C ARG A 64 15.84 -0.11 -21.13
N ALA A 65 16.06 -1.35 -21.55
CA ALA A 65 15.25 -2.49 -21.14
C ALA A 65 15.34 -2.74 -19.62
N GLU A 66 16.54 -2.63 -19.03
CA GLU A 66 16.74 -2.73 -17.58
C GLU A 66 15.95 -1.63 -16.83
N GLY A 67 16.08 -0.37 -17.26
CA GLY A 67 15.30 0.73 -16.69
C GLY A 67 13.78 0.52 -16.81
N LEU A 68 13.32 -0.02 -17.94
CA LEU A 68 11.90 -0.33 -18.15
C LEU A 68 11.44 -1.46 -17.22
N TYR A 69 12.25 -2.49 -17.01
CA TYR A 69 11.95 -3.58 -16.10
C TYR A 69 11.75 -3.08 -14.66
N ILE A 70 12.66 -2.23 -14.17
CA ILE A 70 12.55 -1.61 -12.84
C ILE A 70 11.26 -0.79 -12.72
N GLU A 71 10.93 0.02 -13.73
CA GLU A 71 9.70 0.81 -13.75
C GLU A 71 8.43 -0.04 -13.77
N LEU A 72 8.43 -1.17 -14.48
CA LEU A 72 7.31 -2.11 -14.50
C LEU A 72 7.14 -2.80 -13.14
N ASN A 73 8.23 -3.30 -12.56
CA ASN A 73 8.20 -3.98 -11.26
C ASN A 73 7.67 -3.05 -10.16
N LEU A 74 8.19 -1.82 -10.10
CA LEU A 74 7.71 -0.84 -9.12
C LEU A 74 6.24 -0.48 -9.36
N SER A 75 5.80 -0.32 -10.61
CA SER A 75 4.38 -0.12 -10.93
C SER A 75 3.50 -1.24 -10.38
N SER A 76 3.90 -2.51 -10.54
CA SER A 76 3.18 -3.64 -9.97
C SER A 76 3.08 -3.59 -8.45
N CYS A 77 4.12 -3.11 -7.76
CA CYS A 77 4.05 -2.92 -6.31
C CYS A 77 3.02 -1.84 -5.92
N TYR A 78 2.95 -0.71 -6.63
CA TYR A 78 1.93 0.32 -6.36
C TYR A 78 0.51 -0.17 -6.69
N ASP A 79 0.35 -0.97 -7.75
CA ASP A 79 -0.93 -1.60 -8.08
C ASP A 79 -1.39 -2.51 -6.95
N TYR A 80 -0.47 -3.31 -6.39
CA TYR A 80 -0.78 -4.17 -5.25
C TYR A 80 -1.19 -3.38 -3.99
N VAL A 81 -0.51 -2.27 -3.69
CA VAL A 81 -0.91 -1.38 -2.59
C VAL A 81 -2.30 -0.77 -2.82
N GLU A 82 -2.61 -0.39 -4.06
CA GLU A 82 -3.94 0.12 -4.44
C GLU A 82 -5.04 -0.94 -4.23
N GLU A 83 -4.79 -2.18 -4.64
CA GLU A 83 -5.69 -3.31 -4.43
C GLU A 83 -5.90 -3.60 -2.93
N CYS A 84 -4.84 -3.53 -2.12
CA CYS A 84 -4.98 -3.64 -0.66
C CYS A 84 -5.87 -2.51 -0.11
N CYS A 85 -5.70 -1.28 -0.57
CA CYS A 85 -6.56 -0.16 -0.18
C CYS A 85 -8.02 -0.42 -0.57
N LYS A 86 -8.29 -0.89 -1.81
CA LYS A 86 -9.62 -1.26 -2.32
C LYS A 86 -10.25 -2.37 -1.50
N CYS A 87 -9.48 -3.40 -1.14
CA CYS A 87 -9.90 -4.49 -0.28
C CYS A 87 -10.37 -3.96 1.08
N VAL A 88 -9.60 -3.10 1.76
CA VAL A 88 -9.94 -2.66 3.12
C VAL A 88 -11.10 -1.66 3.19
N ALA A 89 -11.24 -0.78 2.20
CA ALA A 89 -12.21 0.32 2.26
C ALA A 89 -13.68 -0.07 2.53
N PRO A 90 -14.28 -1.11 1.92
CA PRO A 90 -15.65 -1.51 2.24
C PRO A 90 -15.80 -2.07 3.66
N HIS A 91 -14.75 -2.65 4.25
CA HIS A 91 -14.82 -3.28 5.57
C HIS A 91 -14.50 -2.33 6.72
N LEU A 92 -14.15 -1.06 6.47
CA LEU A 92 -13.76 -0.10 7.51
C LEU A 92 -14.79 0.03 8.65
N LYS A 93 -16.09 -0.04 8.33
CA LYS A 93 -17.14 0.01 9.35
C LYS A 93 -17.13 -1.24 10.24
N THR A 94 -17.10 -2.42 9.63
CA THR A 94 -17.00 -3.71 10.35
C THR A 94 -15.71 -3.77 11.17
N MET A 95 -14.59 -3.35 10.58
CA MET A 95 -13.30 -3.25 11.23
C MET A 95 -13.31 -2.25 12.38
N HIS A 96 -14.14 -1.20 12.37
CA HIS A 96 -14.31 -0.31 13.52
C HIS A 96 -15.03 -1.02 14.66
N GLU A 97 -16.14 -1.68 14.37
CA GLU A 97 -17.04 -2.31 15.35
C GLU A 97 -16.45 -3.58 15.98
N GLN A 98 -15.61 -4.31 15.26
CA GLN A 98 -15.04 -5.58 15.70
C GLN A 98 -13.59 -5.43 16.17
N ARG A 99 -13.18 -6.29 17.12
CA ARG A 99 -11.80 -6.34 17.63
C ARG A 99 -10.87 -7.10 16.67
N GLU A 100 -11.38 -8.11 16.00
CA GLU A 100 -10.61 -8.92 15.05
C GLU A 100 -10.63 -8.31 13.65
N CYS A 101 -9.58 -8.60 12.87
CA CYS A 101 -9.52 -8.21 11.47
C CYS A 101 -10.36 -9.19 10.64
N PRO A 102 -11.27 -8.72 9.76
CA PRO A 102 -11.99 -9.58 8.82
C PRO A 102 -11.01 -10.47 8.04
N GLU A 103 -11.34 -11.74 7.86
CA GLU A 103 -10.42 -12.73 7.27
C GLU A 103 -9.95 -12.28 5.88
N GLU A 104 -10.87 -11.74 5.09
CA GLU A 104 -10.63 -11.20 3.75
C GLU A 104 -9.66 -10.00 3.74
N CYS A 105 -9.56 -9.27 4.85
CA CYS A 105 -8.72 -8.08 4.98
C CYS A 105 -7.37 -8.35 5.61
N LYS A 106 -7.12 -9.49 6.26
CA LYS A 106 -5.89 -9.75 7.02
C LYS A 106 -4.62 -9.57 6.19
N VAL A 107 -4.61 -10.12 4.98
CA VAL A 107 -3.49 -9.97 4.04
C VAL A 107 -3.33 -8.51 3.62
N ALA A 108 -4.42 -7.85 3.22
CA ALA A 108 -4.38 -6.45 2.79
C ALA A 108 -3.89 -5.50 3.89
N VAL A 109 -4.36 -5.69 5.13
CA VAL A 109 -3.95 -4.90 6.28
C VAL A 109 -2.46 -5.10 6.60
N SER A 110 -2.01 -6.36 6.63
CA SER A 110 -0.59 -6.69 6.86
C SER A 110 0.30 -6.10 5.77
N SER A 111 -0.12 -6.20 4.51
CA SER A 111 0.56 -5.59 3.36
C SER A 111 0.63 -4.07 3.47
N LEU A 112 -0.43 -3.39 3.90
CA LEU A 112 -0.43 -1.92 4.09
C LEU A 112 0.50 -1.49 5.24
N ILE A 113 0.53 -2.23 6.36
CA ILE A 113 1.47 -2.01 7.46
C ILE A 113 2.92 -2.10 6.93
N TYR A 114 3.22 -3.15 6.18
CA TYR A 114 4.55 -3.40 5.62
C TYR A 114 4.96 -2.36 4.56
N ALA A 115 4.00 -1.95 3.71
CA ALA A 115 4.18 -0.95 2.67
C ALA A 115 4.52 0.44 3.24
N ALA A 116 3.94 0.82 4.38
CA ALA A 116 4.18 2.13 5.00
C ALA A 116 5.65 2.43 5.36
N ALA A 117 6.48 1.39 5.52
CA ALA A 117 7.92 1.54 5.73
C ALA A 117 8.72 1.71 4.42
N ARG A 118 8.16 1.28 3.28
CA ARG A 118 8.85 1.16 1.99
C ARG A 118 8.48 2.25 0.99
N PHE A 119 7.28 2.79 1.09
CA PHE A 119 6.77 3.81 0.16
C PHE A 119 6.77 5.20 0.80
N ALA A 120 7.92 5.88 0.75
CA ALA A 120 8.07 7.23 1.30
C ALA A 120 7.23 8.29 0.58
N ASP A 121 6.84 8.03 -0.67
CA ASP A 121 5.97 8.87 -1.50
C ASP A 121 4.48 8.70 -1.19
N LEU A 122 4.13 7.71 -0.37
CA LEU A 122 2.80 7.46 0.19
C LEU A 122 2.78 7.69 1.73
N PRO A 123 2.99 8.93 2.20
CA PRO A 123 3.07 9.25 3.62
C PRO A 123 1.79 8.89 4.40
N ASP A 124 0.63 8.92 3.73
CA ASP A 124 -0.68 8.57 4.31
C ASP A 124 -0.76 7.11 4.77
N LEU A 125 0.07 6.22 4.24
CA LEU A 125 0.17 4.83 4.71
C LEU A 125 0.66 4.75 6.16
N ARG A 126 1.39 5.77 6.65
CA ARG A 126 1.87 5.78 8.05
C ARG A 126 0.71 5.91 9.03
N ASP A 127 -0.29 6.73 8.70
CA ASP A 127 -1.50 6.87 9.51
C ASP A 127 -2.25 5.54 9.58
N LEU A 128 -2.37 4.86 8.42
CA LEU A 128 -3.01 3.55 8.33
C LEU A 128 -2.23 2.48 9.10
N ARG A 129 -0.90 2.47 8.97
CA ARG A 129 -0.03 1.54 9.70
C ARG A 129 -0.24 1.67 11.20
N ASN A 130 -0.15 2.88 11.75
CA ASN A 130 -0.31 3.09 13.20
C ASN A 130 -1.71 2.61 13.64
N GLN A 131 -2.74 2.96 12.88
CA GLN A 131 -4.12 2.52 13.13
C GLN A 131 -4.28 0.99 13.16
N PHE A 132 -3.69 0.30 12.19
CA PHE A 132 -3.79 -1.15 12.11
C PHE A 132 -2.87 -1.87 13.09
N GLN A 133 -1.68 -1.34 13.38
CA GLN A 133 -0.77 -1.92 14.36
C GLN A 133 -1.32 -1.82 15.78
N ASP A 134 -1.85 -0.65 16.16
CA ASP A 134 -2.44 -0.48 17.51
C ASP A 134 -3.66 -1.39 17.71
N LYS A 135 -4.38 -1.72 16.63
CA LYS A 135 -5.59 -2.55 16.71
C LYS A 135 -5.34 -4.05 16.52
N TYR A 136 -4.41 -4.43 15.64
CA TYR A 136 -4.22 -5.79 15.16
C TYR A 136 -2.77 -6.29 15.22
N GLY A 137 -1.84 -5.52 15.79
CA GLY A 137 -0.40 -5.81 15.76
C GLY A 137 -0.05 -7.22 16.23
N ASP A 138 -0.64 -7.67 17.34
CA ASP A 138 -0.36 -8.99 17.91
C ASP A 138 -1.03 -10.15 17.15
N THR A 139 -2.03 -9.88 16.30
CA THR A 139 -2.84 -10.92 15.63
C THR A 139 -2.48 -11.13 14.17
N LEU A 140 -1.71 -10.22 13.57
CA LEU A 140 -1.35 -10.24 12.14
C LEU A 140 0.05 -10.80 11.86
N GLU A 141 0.85 -11.12 12.87
CA GLU A 141 2.18 -11.73 12.69
C GLU A 141 2.22 -12.94 11.74
N PRO A 142 1.20 -13.84 11.69
CA PRO A 142 1.23 -14.98 10.76
C PRO A 142 1.09 -14.61 9.28
N TYR A 143 0.62 -13.40 8.97
CA TYR A 143 0.22 -12.97 7.62
C TYR A 143 1.19 -11.94 7.02
N VAL A 144 2.24 -11.56 7.74
CA VAL A 144 3.39 -10.89 7.14
C VAL A 144 4.05 -11.90 6.21
N SER A 145 4.16 -11.58 4.91
CA SER A 145 4.88 -12.42 3.95
C SER A 145 6.24 -12.79 4.53
N LYS A 146 6.41 -14.07 4.89
CA LYS A 146 7.69 -14.65 5.28
C LYS A 146 8.53 -14.78 4.02
N GLU A 147 9.03 -13.67 3.50
CA GLU A 147 10.03 -13.69 2.45
C GLU A 147 11.38 -13.29 3.08
N VAL A 148 12.26 -14.30 3.09
CA VAL A 148 13.68 -14.31 3.45
C VAL A 148 14.48 -13.61 2.36
#